data_AF-A0A418B095-F1
#
_entry.id   AF-A0A418B095-F1
#
_cell.length_a   1.000
_cell.length_b   1.000
_cell.length_c   1.000
_cell.angle_alpha   90.00
_cell.angle_beta   90.00
_cell.angle_gamma   90.00
#
_symmetry.space_group_name_H-M   'P 1'
#
loop_
_entity.id
_entity.type
_entity.pdbx_description
1 polymer ?
#
loop_
_entity_poly.entity_id
_entity_poly.type
_entity_poly.pdbx_seq_one_letter_code
_entity_poly.pdbx_strand_id
1 'polypeptide(L)'
;MTYHHRISKVGHPKWPDNYNPRGLAMARFLDQCTTTEVRAVLVAEKLKTLVGGLQFVSKAGKEISIECYTDTLVLRALNDSHSASAEITFTRLFFTEYTLPPDLRRCELSTMDPSLPLVKCTTLASTLLGIFKSTKNVISVDIALELEGHPSNDDHFDANVIVFQLHCDRMITKTHRIRLTESQTMRPVFNKASSPSR
;
A
#
# COMPACT_ATOMS: atom_id res chain seq x y z
N MET A 1 -5.42 2.19 -24.57
CA MET A 1 -4.72 1.53 -23.44
C MET A 1 -3.28 1.40 -23.88
N THR A 2 -2.44 2.36 -23.52
CA THR A 2 -1.14 2.58 -24.20
C THR A 2 0.00 2.20 -23.27
N TYR A 3 0.71 1.13 -23.62
CA TYR A 3 1.91 0.66 -22.91
C TYR A 3 3.12 1.51 -23.31
N HIS A 4 3.80 2.14 -22.36
CA HIS A 4 5.08 2.81 -22.60
C HIS A 4 6.21 2.05 -21.90
N HIS A 5 7.08 1.45 -22.72
CA HIS A 5 8.36 0.87 -22.32
C HIS A 5 9.42 1.98 -22.46
N ARG A 6 10.11 2.37 -21.38
CA ARG A 6 11.26 3.29 -21.47
C ARG A 6 12.51 2.56 -20.99
N ILE A 7 13.46 2.36 -21.92
CA ILE A 7 14.83 1.90 -21.65
C ILE A 7 15.74 3.11 -21.81
N SER A 8 16.44 3.50 -20.74
CA SER A 8 17.37 4.64 -20.75
C SER A 8 18.79 4.15 -21.04
N LYS A 9 19.42 4.64 -22.11
CA LYS A 9 20.87 4.52 -22.34
C LYS A 9 21.62 5.56 -21.50
N VAL A 10 22.64 5.13 -20.78
CA VAL A 10 23.50 6.00 -19.96
C VAL A 10 24.47 6.75 -20.88
N GLY A 11 24.25 8.05 -21.08
CA GLY A 11 25.20 8.93 -21.76
C GLY A 11 26.20 9.48 -20.76
N HIS A 12 27.50 9.36 -21.05
CA HIS A 12 28.55 10.03 -20.27
C HIS A 12 28.51 11.55 -20.53
N PRO A 13 28.50 12.40 -19.48
CA PRO A 13 28.62 13.84 -19.67
C PRO A 13 30.08 14.27 -19.85
N LYS A 14 30.32 15.20 -20.79
CA LYS A 14 31.58 15.96 -20.91
C LYS A 14 31.65 17.00 -19.79
N TRP A 15 32.79 17.10 -19.12
CA TRP A 15 33.05 18.07 -18.05
C TRP A 15 33.53 19.42 -18.62
N PRO A 16 33.07 20.57 -18.10
CA PRO A 16 33.69 21.87 -18.37
C PRO A 16 34.92 22.13 -17.45
N ASP A 17 35.91 22.83 -18.00
CA ASP A 17 37.26 23.10 -17.47
C ASP A 17 37.33 24.10 -16.29
N ASN A 18 36.55 23.90 -15.22
CA ASN A 18 36.77 24.66 -13.97
C ASN A 18 36.61 23.76 -12.75
N TYR A 19 37.66 22.99 -12.48
CA TYR A 19 37.77 22.01 -11.42
C TYR A 19 38.27 22.68 -10.12
N ASN A 20 37.37 22.87 -9.15
CA ASN A 20 37.74 23.21 -7.77
C ASN A 20 37.56 21.97 -6.85
N PRO A 21 38.65 21.30 -6.43
CA PRO A 21 38.57 19.99 -5.77
C PRO A 21 38.15 20.02 -4.29
N ARG A 22 37.79 21.17 -3.70
CA ARG A 22 37.47 21.27 -2.26
C ARG A 22 35.98 21.44 -1.92
N GLY A 23 35.10 21.52 -2.92
CA GLY A 23 33.65 21.58 -2.72
C GLY A 23 32.89 20.28 -3.03
N LEU A 24 33.59 19.23 -3.49
CA LEU A 24 32.97 18.05 -4.10
C LEU A 24 32.88 16.81 -3.18
N ALA A 25 32.96 17.00 -1.86
CA ALA A 25 32.80 15.93 -0.87
C ALA A 25 31.46 15.95 -0.12
N MET A 26 30.52 16.84 -0.50
CA MET A 26 29.19 16.94 0.14
C MET A 26 28.01 17.08 -0.85
N ALA A 27 28.22 16.82 -2.15
CA ALA A 27 27.15 16.92 -3.17
C ALA A 27 26.90 15.60 -3.90
N ARG A 28 27.31 14.48 -3.29
CA ARG A 28 26.96 13.12 -3.69
C ARG A 28 26.61 12.40 -2.40
N PHE A 29 25.40 11.85 -2.34
CA PHE A 29 24.66 11.38 -1.16
C PHE A 29 23.71 12.43 -0.58
N LEU A 30 22.44 12.02 -0.48
CA LEU A 30 21.26 12.77 0.00
C LEU A 30 20.51 13.60 -1.06
N ASP A 31 20.12 12.95 -2.16
CA ASP A 31 18.70 13.05 -2.58
C ASP A 31 17.99 11.81 -2.04
N GLN A 32 18.01 11.66 -0.70
CA GLN A 32 17.08 10.79 -0.01
C GLN A 32 15.77 11.55 0.00
N CYS A 33 15.00 11.43 -1.07
CA CYS A 33 13.56 11.53 -0.95
C CYS A 33 13.19 10.57 0.18
N THR A 34 12.83 11.10 1.35
CA THR A 34 12.38 10.33 2.50
C THR A 34 11.00 9.79 2.15
N THR A 35 10.94 8.84 1.22
CA THR A 35 9.71 8.13 0.90
C THR A 35 9.40 7.25 2.09
N THR A 36 8.47 7.73 2.89
CA THR A 36 7.93 7.03 4.04
C THR A 36 6.97 5.97 3.49
N GLU A 37 7.18 4.68 3.82
CA GLU A 37 6.32 3.61 3.31
C GLU A 37 5.84 2.67 4.42
N VAL A 38 4.58 2.21 4.30
CA VAL A 38 4.10 1.06 5.05
C VAL A 38 4.41 -0.19 4.26
N ARG A 39 5.02 -1.18 4.92
CA ARG A 39 5.46 -2.42 4.27
C ARG A 39 4.88 -3.65 4.94
N ALA A 40 4.33 -4.56 4.16
CA ALA A 40 3.76 -5.84 4.61
C ALA A 40 4.25 -6.98 3.71
N VAL A 41 4.89 -7.98 4.30
CA VAL A 41 5.45 -9.13 3.58
C VAL A 41 4.70 -10.40 3.99
N LEU A 42 4.29 -11.20 3.01
CA LEU A 42 3.70 -12.52 3.25
C LEU A 42 4.35 -13.61 2.42
N VAL A 43 4.32 -14.82 2.96
CA VAL A 43 4.79 -16.04 2.31
C VAL A 43 3.70 -16.69 1.46
N ALA A 44 4.12 -17.58 0.55
CA ALA A 44 3.24 -18.27 -0.40
C ALA A 44 2.02 -18.95 0.23
N GLU A 45 2.17 -19.56 1.40
CA GLU A 45 1.10 -20.30 2.09
C GLU A 45 -0.07 -19.38 2.46
N LYS A 46 0.21 -18.11 2.72
CA LYS A 46 -0.78 -17.09 3.10
C LYS A 46 -1.41 -16.40 1.89
N LEU A 47 -0.77 -16.51 0.72
CA LEU A 47 -1.21 -15.83 -0.49
C LEU A 47 -2.63 -16.23 -0.92
N LYS A 48 -2.99 -17.51 -0.80
CA LYS A 48 -4.34 -17.98 -1.12
C LYS A 48 -5.40 -17.28 -0.25
N THR A 49 -5.12 -17.07 1.04
CA THR A 49 -6.03 -16.39 1.97
C THR A 49 -6.15 -14.90 1.64
N LEU A 50 -5.03 -14.23 1.31
CA LEU A 50 -5.05 -12.83 0.88
C LEU A 50 -5.90 -12.65 -0.38
N VAL A 51 -5.69 -13.49 -1.40
CA VAL A 51 -6.43 -13.45 -2.67
C VAL A 51 -7.91 -13.78 -2.45
N GLY A 52 -8.21 -14.78 -1.62
CA GLY A 52 -9.59 -15.09 -1.23
C GLY A 52 -10.27 -13.91 -0.52
N GLY A 53 -9.52 -13.17 0.29
CA GLY A 53 -10.00 -11.97 0.95
C GLY A 53 -10.33 -10.85 -0.03
N LEU A 54 -9.43 -10.57 -0.99
CA LEU A 54 -9.67 -9.62 -2.08
C LEU A 54 -10.92 -10.01 -2.90
N GLN A 55 -11.05 -11.29 -3.24
CA GLN A 55 -12.21 -11.81 -3.96
C GLN A 55 -13.50 -11.64 -3.16
N PHE A 56 -13.46 -11.90 -1.85
CA PHE A 56 -14.62 -11.73 -0.99
C PHE A 56 -15.08 -10.27 -0.95
N VAL A 57 -14.19 -9.32 -0.65
CA VAL A 57 -14.59 -7.90 -0.57
C VAL A 57 -14.99 -7.33 -1.93
N SER A 58 -14.41 -7.82 -3.04
CA SER A 58 -14.80 -7.41 -4.40
C SER A 58 -16.25 -7.73 -4.77
N LYS A 59 -16.91 -8.63 -4.04
CA LYS A 59 -18.34 -8.92 -4.24
C LYS A 59 -19.23 -7.80 -3.71
N ALA A 60 -18.74 -7.01 -2.75
CA ALA A 60 -19.49 -5.90 -2.18
C ALA A 60 -19.30 -4.61 -2.99
N GLY A 61 -18.10 -4.33 -3.50
CA GLY A 61 -17.79 -3.07 -4.19
C GLY A 61 -16.78 -3.21 -5.32
N LYS A 62 -16.86 -2.30 -6.29
CA LYS A 62 -15.91 -2.20 -7.41
C LYS A 62 -14.56 -1.63 -6.99
N GLU A 63 -14.56 -0.86 -5.91
CA GLU A 63 -13.38 -0.28 -5.29
C GLU A 63 -13.10 -0.97 -3.95
N ILE A 64 -11.81 -1.22 -3.70
CA ILE A 64 -11.32 -1.77 -2.45
C ILE A 64 -10.43 -0.73 -1.81
N SER A 65 -10.77 -0.37 -0.58
CA SER A 65 -9.90 0.36 0.31
C SER A 65 -8.99 -0.59 1.08
N ILE A 66 -7.72 -0.21 1.15
CA ILE A 66 -6.69 -0.84 1.97
C ILE A 66 -6.38 0.15 3.08
N GLU A 67 -6.66 -0.26 4.31
CA GLU A 67 -6.53 0.57 5.51
C GLU A 67 -5.50 -0.09 6.44
N CYS A 68 -4.44 0.63 6.77
CA CYS A 68 -3.36 0.15 7.63
C CYS A 68 -3.47 0.81 9.01
N TYR A 69 -3.48 -0.04 10.03
CA TYR A 69 -3.45 0.32 11.44
C TYR A 69 -2.13 -0.17 12.04
N THR A 70 -1.98 -0.04 13.35
CA THR A 70 -0.72 -0.34 14.04
C THR A 70 -0.38 -1.82 14.06
N ASP A 71 -1.40 -2.65 14.13
CA ASP A 71 -1.30 -4.10 14.23
C ASP A 71 -2.12 -4.85 13.17
N THR A 72 -2.82 -4.15 12.28
CA THR A 72 -3.74 -4.77 11.32
C THR A 72 -3.73 -4.07 9.96
N LEU A 73 -3.96 -4.86 8.91
CA LEU A 73 -4.29 -4.40 7.56
C LEU A 73 -5.72 -4.83 7.25
N VAL A 74 -6.57 -3.89 6.89
CA VAL A 74 -7.98 -4.10 6.61
C VAL A 74 -8.26 -3.86 5.13
N LEU A 75 -8.96 -4.81 4.51
CA LEU A 75 -9.58 -4.65 3.20
C LEU A 75 -11.05 -4.30 3.40
N ARG A 76 -11.50 -3.19 2.83
CA ARG A 76 -12.89 -2.74 2.90
C ARG A 76 -13.42 -2.46 1.51
N ALA A 77 -14.67 -2.83 1.26
CA ALA A 77 -15.39 -2.42 0.07
C ALA A 77 -16.83 -2.03 0.42
N LEU A 78 -17.37 -1.08 -0.33
CA LEU A 78 -18.74 -0.60 -0.21
C LEU A 78 -19.39 -0.67 -1.59
N ASN A 79 -20.67 -1.01 -1.64
CA ASN A 79 -21.42 -0.99 -2.90
C ASN A 79 -21.71 0.44 -3.37
N ASP A 80 -22.02 0.60 -4.65
CA ASP A 80 -22.29 1.91 -5.28
C ASP A 80 -23.43 2.69 -4.61
N SER A 81 -24.37 2.00 -3.95
CA SER A 81 -25.49 2.61 -3.22
C SER A 81 -25.22 2.85 -1.74
N HIS A 82 -24.01 2.60 -1.25
CA HIS A 82 -23.59 2.79 0.14
C HIS A 82 -24.43 2.03 1.18
N SER A 83 -25.12 0.96 0.78
CA SER A 83 -26.05 0.18 1.60
C SER A 83 -25.51 -1.17 2.06
N ALA A 84 -24.44 -1.67 1.43
CA ALA A 84 -23.80 -2.92 1.78
C ALA A 84 -22.28 -2.77 1.78
N SER A 85 -21.63 -3.32 2.79
CA SER A 85 -20.18 -3.31 2.94
C SER A 85 -19.64 -4.70 3.18
N ALA A 86 -18.38 -4.91 2.83
CA ALA A 86 -17.60 -6.08 3.23
C ALA A 86 -16.26 -5.63 3.80
N GLU A 87 -15.80 -6.35 4.80
CA GLU A 87 -14.55 -6.09 5.50
C GLU A 87 -13.82 -7.41 5.78
N ILE A 88 -12.51 -7.41 5.59
CA ILE A 88 -11.61 -8.47 6.05
C ILE A 88 -10.41 -7.82 6.73
N THR A 89 -10.07 -8.34 7.91
CA THR A 89 -8.95 -7.87 8.72
C THR A 89 -7.85 -8.94 8.78
N PHE A 90 -6.64 -8.56 8.39
CA PHE A 90 -5.42 -9.34 8.55
C PHE A 90 -4.62 -8.77 9.71
N THR A 91 -4.40 -9.58 10.75
CA THR A 91 -3.53 -9.18 11.85
C THR A 91 -2.08 -9.14 11.39
N ARG A 92 -1.23 -8.40 12.09
CA ARG A 92 0.21 -8.31 11.85
C ARG A 92 0.88 -9.70 11.78
N LEU A 93 0.40 -10.66 12.56
CA LEU A 93 0.89 -12.05 12.58
C LEU A 93 0.56 -12.85 11.31
N PHE A 94 -0.35 -12.37 10.48
CA PHE A 94 -0.60 -12.93 9.15
C PHE A 94 0.60 -12.73 8.22
N PHE A 95 1.33 -11.63 8.43
CA PHE A 95 2.49 -11.23 7.66
C PHE A 95 3.78 -11.73 8.33
N THR A 96 4.78 -12.09 7.55
CA THR A 96 6.13 -12.33 8.07
C THR A 96 6.80 -11.04 8.51
N GLU A 97 6.43 -9.93 7.89
CA GLU A 97 6.86 -8.60 8.28
C GLU A 97 5.70 -7.61 8.11
N TYR A 98 5.49 -6.75 9.09
CA TYR A 98 4.58 -5.61 8.99
C TYR A 98 5.26 -4.43 9.68
N THR A 99 5.62 -3.44 8.87
CA THR A 99 6.47 -2.33 9.26
C THR A 99 5.76 -1.02 8.94
N LEU A 100 5.51 -0.26 9.99
CA LEU A 100 5.08 1.12 9.91
C LEU A 100 6.27 2.05 10.13
N PRO A 101 6.35 3.15 9.38
CA PRO A 101 7.26 4.25 9.61
C PRO A 101 7.24 4.78 11.05
N PRO A 102 8.39 5.25 11.56
CA PRO A 102 8.46 5.82 12.92
C PRO A 102 7.50 6.98 13.16
N ASP A 103 7.28 7.82 12.14
CA ASP A 103 6.40 8.98 12.25
C ASP A 103 4.94 8.58 12.41
N LEU A 104 4.51 7.52 11.71
CA LEU A 104 3.17 6.96 11.84
C LEU A 104 2.92 6.29 13.19
N ARG A 105 3.95 5.63 13.76
CA ARG A 105 3.86 5.07 15.11
C ARG A 105 3.73 6.15 16.18
N ARG A 106 4.26 7.34 15.93
CA ARG A 106 4.10 8.48 16.83
C ARG A 106 2.70 9.07 16.72
N CYS A 107 2.14 9.09 15.51
CA CYS A 107 0.74 9.49 15.28
C CYS A 107 -0.24 8.61 16.06
N GLU A 108 -0.03 7.30 16.17
CA GLU A 108 -0.88 6.42 17.02
C GLU A 108 -1.06 6.96 18.45
N LEU A 109 0.00 7.52 19.06
CA LEU A 109 -0.09 8.09 20.41
C LEU A 109 -0.85 9.42 20.47
N SER A 110 -0.98 10.13 19.35
CA SER A 110 -1.69 11.41 19.26
C SER A 110 -3.11 11.29 18.68
N THR A 111 -3.38 10.25 17.88
CA THR A 111 -4.69 10.02 17.28
C THR A 111 -5.70 9.74 18.40
N MET A 112 -6.71 10.60 18.52
CA MET A 112 -7.73 10.50 19.57
C MET A 112 -8.72 9.35 19.32
N ASP A 113 -8.74 8.79 18.12
CA ASP A 113 -9.63 7.70 17.72
C ASP A 113 -8.85 6.50 17.15
N PRO A 114 -8.68 5.40 17.91
CA PRO A 114 -8.00 4.19 17.44
C PRO A 114 -8.78 3.46 16.34
N SER A 115 -10.00 3.89 16.01
CA SER A 115 -10.78 3.35 14.90
C SER A 115 -10.38 3.95 13.55
N LEU A 116 -9.56 5.01 13.52
CA LEU A 116 -9.06 5.62 12.29
C LEU A 116 -7.79 4.92 11.80
N PRO A 117 -7.63 4.74 10.48
CA PRO A 117 -6.46 4.09 9.92
C PRO A 117 -5.30 5.09 9.88
N LEU A 118 -4.06 4.64 10.13
CA LEU A 118 -2.89 5.49 9.99
C LEU A 118 -2.58 5.79 8.52
N VAL A 119 -2.76 4.79 7.66
CA VAL A 119 -2.58 4.91 6.21
C VAL A 119 -3.77 4.34 5.50
N LYS A 120 -4.18 5.01 4.42
CA LYS A 120 -5.23 4.52 3.56
C LYS A 120 -4.89 4.67 2.09
N CYS A 121 -5.39 3.73 1.28
CA CYS A 121 -5.62 3.96 -0.13
C CYS A 121 -6.88 3.26 -0.63
N THR A 122 -7.33 3.64 -1.83
CA THR A 122 -8.44 2.99 -2.54
C THR A 122 -8.05 2.75 -4.00
N THR A 123 -8.39 1.59 -4.54
CA THR A 123 -8.20 1.27 -5.95
C THR A 123 -9.25 0.27 -6.45
N LEU A 124 -9.37 0.12 -7.77
CA LEU A 124 -10.29 -0.85 -8.38
C LEU A 124 -9.95 -2.29 -7.98
N ALA A 125 -10.99 -3.04 -7.62
CA ALA A 125 -10.90 -4.47 -7.31
C ALA A 125 -10.34 -5.28 -8.49
N SER A 126 -10.73 -4.93 -9.71
CA SER A 126 -10.26 -5.57 -10.94
C SER A 126 -8.74 -5.42 -11.13
N THR A 127 -8.16 -4.29 -10.73
CA THR A 127 -6.72 -4.04 -10.75
C THR A 127 -6.01 -4.96 -9.76
N LEU A 128 -6.48 -5.02 -8.50
CA LEU A 128 -5.88 -5.87 -7.47
C LEU A 128 -5.98 -7.36 -7.82
N LEU A 129 -7.17 -7.83 -8.20
CA LEU A 129 -7.37 -9.22 -8.61
C LEU A 129 -6.56 -9.57 -9.88
N GLY A 130 -6.35 -8.59 -10.76
CA GLY A 130 -5.52 -8.73 -11.96
C GLY A 130 -4.07 -9.11 -11.67
N ILE A 131 -3.49 -8.59 -10.59
CA ILE A 131 -2.12 -8.88 -10.13
C ILE A 131 -1.98 -10.36 -9.79
N PHE A 132 -2.98 -10.92 -9.10
CA PHE A 132 -2.93 -12.27 -8.55
C PHE A 132 -3.54 -13.35 -9.46
N LYS A 133 -3.70 -13.08 -10.77
CA LYS A 133 -4.19 -14.08 -11.74
C LYS A 133 -3.27 -15.30 -11.88
N SER A 134 -1.97 -15.13 -11.68
CA SER A 134 -0.97 -16.20 -11.80
C SER A 134 0.00 -16.19 -10.62
N THR A 135 -0.31 -17.01 -9.62
CA THR A 135 0.43 -17.09 -8.36
C THR A 135 1.18 -18.41 -8.16
N LYS A 136 1.13 -19.33 -9.14
CA LYS A 136 1.66 -20.71 -9.04
C LYS A 136 3.11 -20.78 -8.55
N ASN A 137 3.92 -19.82 -8.97
CA ASN A 137 5.35 -19.79 -8.71
C ASN A 137 5.73 -18.75 -7.65
N VAL A 138 4.77 -18.05 -7.05
CA VAL A 138 5.05 -16.96 -6.09
C VAL A 138 5.45 -17.58 -4.75
N ILE A 139 6.63 -17.22 -4.26
CA ILE A 139 7.18 -17.67 -2.98
C ILE A 139 6.94 -16.66 -1.85
N SER A 140 6.90 -15.37 -2.20
CA SER A 140 6.54 -14.30 -1.26
C SER A 140 5.99 -13.09 -2.01
N VAL A 141 5.23 -12.27 -1.29
CA VAL A 141 4.71 -11.01 -1.78
C VAL A 141 5.09 -9.91 -0.82
N ASP A 142 5.68 -8.86 -1.36
CA ASP A 142 5.90 -7.59 -0.68
C ASP A 142 4.81 -6.60 -1.11
N ILE A 143 4.18 -5.95 -0.13
CA ILE A 143 3.16 -4.93 -0.32
C ILE A 143 3.70 -3.65 0.33
N ALA A 144 3.95 -2.64 -0.49
CA ALA A 144 4.41 -1.34 -0.02
C ALA A 144 3.38 -0.25 -0.39
N LEU A 145 3.01 0.57 0.59
CA LEU A 145 2.22 1.78 0.39
C LEU A 145 3.15 2.97 0.60
N GLU A 146 3.45 3.67 -0.48
CA GLU A 146 4.28 4.87 -0.44
C GLU A 146 3.42 6.06 -0.02
N LEU A 147 3.98 6.90 0.85
CA LEU A 147 3.35 8.10 1.36
C LEU A 147 4.09 9.31 0.80
N GLU A 148 3.35 10.28 0.29
CA GLU A 148 3.87 11.60 -0.07
C GLU A 148 3.19 12.66 0.78
N GLY A 149 3.99 13.49 1.46
CA GLY A 149 3.50 14.65 2.19
C GLY A 149 3.45 14.50 3.71
N HIS A 150 2.68 15.39 4.33
CA HIS A 150 2.46 15.52 5.77
C HIS A 150 1.06 14.95 6.08
N PRO A 151 0.74 14.56 7.32
CA PRO A 151 -0.61 14.07 7.63
C PRO A 151 -1.64 15.09 7.15
N SER A 152 -2.71 14.61 6.50
CA SER A 152 -3.84 15.48 6.17
C SER A 152 -4.48 15.96 7.49
N ASN A 153 -5.39 16.94 7.41
CA ASN A 153 -6.04 17.54 8.59
C ASN A 153 -6.81 16.52 9.50
N ASP A 154 -6.91 15.26 9.08
CA ASP A 154 -7.69 14.17 9.69
C ASP A 154 -6.82 13.06 10.34
N ASP A 155 -5.59 13.38 10.79
CA ASP A 155 -4.68 12.46 11.52
C ASP A 155 -4.31 11.15 10.79
N HIS A 156 -4.49 11.08 9.46
CA HIS A 156 -4.10 9.94 8.64
C HIS A 156 -3.33 10.34 7.38
N PHE A 157 -2.66 9.37 6.77
CA PHE A 157 -1.88 9.56 5.55
C PHE A 157 -2.55 8.83 4.39
N ASP A 158 -2.77 9.55 3.30
CA ASP A 158 -3.16 8.93 2.04
C ASP A 158 -1.91 8.44 1.31
N ALA A 159 -1.91 7.15 0.97
CA ALA A 159 -0.87 6.62 0.10
C ALA A 159 -1.13 7.06 -1.34
N ASN A 160 -0.08 7.50 -2.01
CA ASN A 160 -0.13 7.96 -3.40
C ASN A 160 0.16 6.80 -4.38
N VAL A 161 0.91 5.80 -3.93
CA VAL A 161 1.25 4.62 -4.70
C VAL A 161 1.15 3.37 -3.84
N ILE A 162 0.60 2.31 -4.42
CA ILE A 162 0.73 0.95 -3.88
C ILE A 162 1.57 0.09 -4.82
N VAL A 163 2.52 -0.63 -4.25
CA VAL A 163 3.43 -1.54 -4.95
C VAL A 163 3.22 -2.96 -4.45
N PHE A 164 3.05 -3.89 -5.39
CA PHE A 164 3.08 -5.33 -5.13
C PHE A 164 4.30 -5.93 -5.81
N GLN A 165 5.23 -6.49 -5.04
CA GLN A 165 6.34 -7.27 -5.58
C GLN A 165 6.10 -8.75 -5.31
N LEU A 166 5.82 -9.50 -6.37
CA LEU A 166 5.64 -10.95 -6.31
C LEU A 166 6.99 -11.59 -6.61
N HIS A 167 7.65 -12.07 -5.57
CA HIS A 167 8.87 -12.85 -5.70
C HIS A 167 8.49 -14.27 -6.10
N CYS A 168 8.97 -14.71 -7.25
CA CYS A 168 8.71 -16.03 -7.78
C CYS A 168 9.90 -16.96 -7.53
N ASP A 169 9.67 -18.25 -7.71
CA ASP A 169 10.75 -19.21 -7.90
C ASP A 169 11.71 -18.76 -9.00
N ARG A 170 12.96 -19.24 -8.94
CA ARG A 170 14.02 -18.92 -9.92
C ARG A 170 14.43 -17.44 -9.97
N MET A 171 14.31 -16.72 -8.86
CA MET A 171 14.78 -15.34 -8.69
C MET A 171 14.09 -14.32 -9.63
N ILE A 172 12.88 -14.63 -10.11
CA ILE A 172 12.08 -13.69 -10.90
C ILE A 172 11.22 -12.85 -9.96
N THR A 173 11.23 -11.52 -10.11
CA THR A 173 10.32 -10.63 -9.35
C THR A 173 9.39 -9.89 -10.30
N LYS A 174 8.08 -10.00 -10.09
CA LYS A 174 7.06 -9.24 -10.82
C LYS A 174 6.63 -8.06 -9.97
N THR A 175 6.87 -6.84 -10.44
CA THR A 175 6.51 -5.61 -9.72
C THR A 175 5.29 -4.97 -10.38
N HIS A 176 4.24 -4.73 -9.60
CA HIS A 176 3.04 -4.02 -10.01
C HIS A 176 2.95 -2.73 -9.20
N ARG A 177 3.12 -1.59 -9.86
CA ARG A 177 3.06 -0.26 -9.24
C ARG A 177 1.80 0.46 -9.71
N ILE A 178 0.91 0.77 -8.78
CA ILE A 178 -0.38 1.41 -9.05
C ILE A 178 -0.35 2.80 -8.45
N ARG A 179 -0.54 3.83 -9.28
CA ARG A 179 -0.82 5.19 -8.81
C ARG A 179 -2.25 5.25 -8.35
N LEU A 180 -2.44 5.77 -7.14
CA LEU A 180 -3.72 5.87 -6.48
C LEU A 180 -4.32 7.24 -6.81
N THR A 181 -5.63 7.26 -7.02
CA THR A 181 -6.39 8.50 -7.11
C THR A 181 -6.95 8.82 -5.74
N GLU A 182 -6.98 10.11 -5.39
CA GLU A 182 -7.62 10.60 -4.19
C GLU A 182 -9.07 10.10 -4.16
N SER A 183 -9.46 9.45 -3.07
CA SER A 183 -10.75 8.75 -2.97
C SER A 183 -11.34 9.01 -1.59
N GLN A 184 -12.59 9.47 -1.57
CA GLN A 184 -13.30 9.73 -0.32
C GLN A 184 -13.68 8.42 0.37
N THR A 185 -13.40 8.36 1.67
CA THR A 185 -13.68 7.20 2.50
C THR A 185 -15.09 7.28 3.07
N MET A 186 -15.96 6.37 2.65
CA MET A 186 -17.24 6.16 3.33
C MET A 186 -17.16 4.90 4.19
N ARG A 187 -17.45 5.04 5.49
CA ARG A 187 -17.49 3.93 6.45
C ARG A 187 -18.93 3.67 6.90
N PRO A 188 -19.33 2.39 6.97
CA PRO A 188 -20.63 2.05 7.56
C PRO A 188 -20.58 2.32 9.06
N VAL A 189 -21.58 3.04 9.58
CA VAL A 189 -21.80 3.17 11.02
C VAL A 189 -22.69 2.01 11.44
N PHE A 190 -22.08 0.93 11.91
CA PHE A 190 -22.81 -0.23 12.42
C PHE A 190 -22.28 -0.63 13.79
N ASN A 191 -23.15 -0.59 14.80
CA ASN A 191 -22.83 -1.06 16.14
C ASN A 191 -23.57 -2.37 16.41
N LYS A 192 -22.81 -3.46 16.46
CA LYS A 192 -23.35 -4.79 16.75
C LYS A 192 -23.95 -4.88 18.16
N ALA A 193 -23.38 -4.18 19.13
CA ALA A 193 -23.87 -4.19 20.51
C ALA A 193 -25.22 -3.46 20.68
N SER A 194 -25.55 -2.54 19.75
CA SER A 194 -26.85 -1.87 19.72
C SER A 194 -27.89 -2.59 18.86
N SER A 195 -27.57 -3.78 18.34
CA SER A 195 -28.49 -4.57 17.51
C SER A 195 -29.40 -5.43 18.40
N PRO A 196 -30.74 -5.37 18.23
CA PRO A 196 -31.68 -6.06 19.12
C PRO A 196 -31.70 -7.59 18.93
N SER A 197 -31.10 -8.11 17.87
CA SER A 197 -31.02 -9.54 17.57
C SER A 197 -29.61 -9.93 17.13
N ARG A 198 -29.21 -11.16 17.48
CA ARG A 198 -27.88 -11.73 17.26
C ARG A 198 -27.82 -12.62 16.04
#